data_AF-A0A934TIQ0-F1
#
_entry.id   AF-A0A934TIQ0-F1
#
_cell.length_a   1.000
_cell.length_b   1.000
_cell.length_c   1.000
_cell.angle_alpha   90.00
_cell.angle_beta   90.00
_cell.angle_gamma   90.00
#
_symmetry.space_group_name_H-M   'P 1'
#
loop_
_entity.id
_entity.type
_entity.pdbx_description
1 polymer ?
#
loop_
_entity_poly.entity_id
_entity_poly.type
_entity_poly.pdbx_seq_one_letter_code
_entity_poly.pdbx_strand_id
1 'polypeptide(L)'
;MDFTLPPRTEDFRARIARFIEDEVLPVEARPEAWDAHGNIAHDWLEALRDKARAQGLWCLALAPETGGQGLDKVGMAVCYEEMNRSVFGPVIFNAAAPDDGNMMVLERAATEDQRARWLAPIVAGQVRSSFAMTEPHPGGGSDPGMMLTTATRKGDSYVIRGRKWFITGAAEAAHFILVARTSDDPRRGLTAFLHHRDEPGWRIDRRIPIMGPEEHGGHCEIVYEDMELPADRVILGEGMGLKITQMRLGPARLTHCMRWLGLAKRCTEIAREYAENRHGFGIRLSDRESIQIKLGDLAMGIEVGRLLVMKAAWELDRGSFARKEVSMAKIHVANLLHKAADVAIQINGARGYSTDTVLEWIYRYARQARLVDGADEVHQMVLNRHLAQEGRDFWRWEAA
;
A
#
# COMPACT_ATOMS: atom_id res chain seq x y z
N MET A 1 -3.75 26.60 12.59
CA MET A 1 -2.95 25.40 12.28
C MET A 1 -2.63 24.74 13.60
N ASP A 2 -3.05 23.50 13.76
CA ASP A 2 -2.88 22.71 14.98
C ASP A 2 -2.22 21.39 14.58
N PHE A 3 -1.09 21.07 15.19
CA PHE A 3 -0.30 19.88 14.91
C PHE A 3 -0.46 18.81 16.00
N THR A 4 -1.42 19.00 16.91
CA THR A 4 -1.74 18.01 17.94
C THR A 4 -2.71 16.95 17.39
N LEU A 5 -2.67 15.75 17.98
CA LEU A 5 -3.56 14.66 17.61
C LEU A 5 -4.78 14.63 18.55
N PRO A 6 -5.99 14.34 18.01
CA PRO A 6 -7.15 14.07 18.86
C PRO A 6 -6.86 12.92 19.84
N PRO A 7 -7.37 12.96 21.08
CA PRO A 7 -7.07 11.93 22.10
C PRO A 7 -7.36 10.50 21.65
N ARG A 8 -8.44 10.29 20.88
CA ARG A 8 -8.79 8.97 20.33
C ARG A 8 -7.73 8.46 19.35
N THR A 9 -7.26 9.32 18.46
CA THR A 9 -6.21 9.00 17.48
C THR A 9 -4.90 8.69 18.19
N GLU A 10 -4.54 9.50 19.19
CA GLU A 10 -3.33 9.29 20.00
C GLU A 10 -3.39 7.97 20.79
N ASP A 11 -4.54 7.59 21.35
CA ASP A 11 -4.71 6.29 22.02
C ASP A 11 -4.39 5.12 21.08
N PHE A 12 -5.00 5.08 19.88
CA PHE A 12 -4.72 4.05 18.88
C PHE A 12 -3.24 4.05 18.50
N ARG A 13 -2.67 5.21 18.15
CA ARG A 13 -1.26 5.34 17.78
C ARG A 13 -0.33 4.79 18.87
N ALA A 14 -0.55 5.19 20.12
CA ALA A 14 0.28 4.77 21.25
C ALA A 14 0.17 3.26 21.54
N ARG A 15 -1.02 2.69 21.39
CA ARG A 15 -1.25 1.25 21.56
C ARG A 15 -0.61 0.43 20.45
N ILE A 16 -0.68 0.89 19.21
CA ILE A 16 0.03 0.29 18.07
C ILE A 16 1.54 0.35 18.27
N ALA A 17 2.07 1.50 18.67
CA ALA A 17 3.52 1.66 18.91
C ALA A 17 4.03 0.66 19.97
N ARG A 18 3.29 0.50 21.08
CA ARG A 18 3.60 -0.51 22.10
C ARG A 18 3.45 -1.93 21.56
N PHE A 19 2.37 -2.23 20.84
CA PHE A 19 2.18 -3.55 20.23
C PHE A 19 3.33 -3.92 19.31
N ILE A 20 3.79 -2.99 18.47
CA ILE A 20 4.92 -3.21 17.57
C ILE A 20 6.21 -3.47 18.37
N GLU A 21 6.50 -2.66 19.38
CA GLU A 21 7.69 -2.81 20.22
C GLU A 21 7.70 -4.14 21.00
N ASP A 22 6.59 -4.44 21.68
CA ASP A 22 6.53 -5.51 22.68
C ASP A 22 6.19 -6.88 22.06
N GLU A 23 5.42 -6.92 20.98
CA GLU A 23 4.90 -8.16 20.40
C GLU A 23 5.49 -8.49 19.02
N VAL A 24 5.71 -7.49 18.16
CA VAL A 24 6.06 -7.72 16.75
C VAL A 24 7.55 -7.70 16.49
N LEU A 25 8.30 -6.71 16.98
CA LEU A 25 9.76 -6.64 16.79
C LEU A 25 10.50 -7.87 17.37
N PRO A 26 10.12 -8.45 18.52
CA PRO A 26 10.71 -9.69 19.00
C PRO A 26 10.45 -10.90 18.10
N VAL A 27 9.37 -10.88 17.31
CA VAL A 27 9.06 -11.91 16.30
C VAL A 27 9.83 -11.63 15.01
N GLU A 28 9.96 -10.38 14.58
CA GLU A 28 10.80 -10.00 13.42
C GLU A 28 12.27 -10.44 13.60
N ALA A 29 12.80 -10.42 14.83
CA ALA A 29 14.17 -10.84 15.13
C ALA A 29 14.41 -12.36 15.06
N ARG A 30 13.36 -13.17 14.88
CA ARG A 30 13.42 -14.64 14.90
C ARG A 30 13.51 -15.20 13.49
N PRO A 31 14.60 -15.90 13.10
CA PRO A 31 14.71 -16.49 11.77
C PRO A 31 13.54 -17.42 11.38
N GLU A 32 12.98 -18.14 12.35
CA GLU A 32 11.84 -19.05 12.13
C GLU A 32 10.50 -18.35 11.93
N ALA A 33 10.42 -17.03 12.18
CA ALA A 33 9.24 -16.24 11.90
C ALA A 33 9.16 -15.80 10.43
N TRP A 34 10.23 -15.97 9.66
CA TRP A 34 10.28 -15.60 8.24
C TRP A 34 9.99 -16.81 7.35
N ASP A 35 9.17 -16.61 6.33
CA ASP A 35 8.98 -17.58 5.26
C ASP A 35 10.08 -17.48 4.19
N ALA A 36 10.06 -18.40 3.22
CA ALA A 36 11.04 -18.44 2.13
C ALA A 36 10.99 -17.23 1.18
N HIS A 37 9.96 -16.37 1.29
CA HIS A 37 9.75 -15.20 0.45
C HIS A 37 10.07 -13.88 1.18
N GLY A 38 10.52 -13.96 2.44
CA GLY A 38 10.82 -12.80 3.27
C GLY A 38 9.58 -12.14 3.88
N ASN A 39 8.50 -12.89 4.10
CA ASN A 39 7.33 -12.45 4.86
C ASN A 39 7.27 -13.12 6.23
N ILE A 40 6.35 -12.65 7.07
CA ILE A 40 5.97 -13.39 8.28
C ILE A 40 5.29 -14.71 7.90
N ALA A 41 5.77 -15.80 8.50
CA ALA A 41 5.19 -17.13 8.37
C ALA A 41 3.78 -17.19 9.00
N HIS A 42 2.91 -18.00 8.40
CA HIS A 42 1.46 -17.97 8.67
C HIS A 42 1.10 -18.21 10.15
N ASP A 43 1.74 -19.17 10.81
CA ASP A 43 1.45 -19.50 12.21
C ASP A 43 1.76 -18.33 13.16
N TRP A 44 2.84 -17.60 12.90
CA TRP A 44 3.20 -16.40 13.65
C TRP A 44 2.26 -15.24 13.36
N LEU A 45 1.86 -15.10 12.09
CA LEU A 45 0.92 -14.09 11.65
C LEU A 45 -0.43 -14.24 12.37
N GLU A 46 -1.05 -15.42 12.33
CA GLU A 46 -2.38 -15.62 12.92
C GLU A 46 -2.39 -15.38 14.43
N ALA A 47 -1.36 -15.84 15.15
CA ALA A 47 -1.25 -15.56 16.59
C ALA A 47 -1.18 -14.06 16.91
N LEU A 48 -0.45 -13.27 16.10
CA LEU A 48 -0.38 -11.82 16.27
C LEU A 48 -1.67 -11.11 15.83
N ARG A 49 -2.33 -11.60 14.79
CA ARG A 49 -3.65 -11.08 14.36
C ARG A 49 -4.69 -11.25 15.45
N ASP A 50 -4.72 -12.40 16.13
CA ASP A 50 -5.65 -12.64 17.23
C ASP A 50 -5.41 -11.67 18.40
N LYS A 51 -4.15 -11.40 18.74
CA LYS A 51 -3.82 -10.36 19.73
C LYS A 51 -4.25 -8.97 19.27
N ALA A 52 -4.00 -8.61 18.01
CA ALA A 52 -4.39 -7.31 17.46
C ALA A 52 -5.92 -7.12 17.47
N ARG A 53 -6.68 -8.16 17.09
CA ARG A 53 -8.15 -8.19 17.17
C ARG A 53 -8.64 -8.06 18.62
N ALA A 54 -8.04 -8.80 19.56
CA ALA A 54 -8.39 -8.72 20.98
C ALA A 54 -8.16 -7.32 21.57
N GLN A 55 -7.22 -6.56 21.01
CA GLN A 55 -6.98 -5.16 21.35
C GLN A 55 -7.78 -4.18 20.47
N GLY A 56 -8.66 -4.62 19.58
CA GLY A 56 -9.42 -3.71 18.71
C GLY A 56 -8.54 -2.87 17.77
N LEU A 57 -7.36 -3.38 17.40
CA LEU A 57 -6.42 -2.70 16.48
C LEU A 57 -6.61 -3.14 15.01
N TRP A 58 -7.69 -3.86 14.72
CA TRP A 58 -7.98 -4.50 13.45
C TRP A 58 -8.81 -3.61 12.51
N CYS A 59 -8.49 -3.60 11.22
CA CYS A 59 -9.26 -2.90 10.16
C CYS A 59 -9.58 -1.43 10.48
N LEU A 60 -8.61 -0.65 10.97
CA LEU A 60 -8.86 0.70 11.49
C LEU A 60 -9.56 1.65 10.50
N ALA A 61 -9.33 1.46 9.20
CA ALA A 61 -9.87 2.31 8.14
C ALA A 61 -11.37 2.11 7.85
N LEU A 62 -11.92 0.94 8.17
CA LEU A 62 -13.31 0.59 7.84
C LEU A 62 -14.27 1.09 8.90
N ALA A 63 -15.52 1.29 8.54
CA ALA A 63 -16.56 1.71 9.47
C ALA A 63 -16.84 0.62 10.54
N PRO A 64 -17.32 0.99 11.74
CA PRO A 64 -17.72 0.01 12.76
C PRO A 64 -18.76 -1.00 12.24
N GLU A 65 -19.69 -0.57 11.38
CA GLU A 65 -20.76 -1.41 10.82
C GLU A 65 -20.23 -2.49 9.86
N THR A 66 -19.03 -2.29 9.33
CA THR A 66 -18.34 -3.23 8.45
C THR A 66 -17.17 -3.93 9.13
N GLY A 67 -17.02 -3.77 10.47
CA GLY A 67 -16.06 -4.49 11.29
C GLY A 67 -14.73 -3.76 11.55
N GLY A 68 -14.65 -2.46 11.26
CA GLY A 68 -13.46 -1.63 11.53
C GLY A 68 -13.60 -0.69 12.73
N GLN A 69 -12.73 0.33 12.79
CA GLN A 69 -12.72 1.35 13.85
C GLN A 69 -13.13 2.75 13.40
N GLY A 70 -13.31 2.97 12.09
CA GLY A 70 -13.76 4.23 11.51
C GLY A 70 -12.78 5.38 11.74
N LEU A 71 -11.47 5.12 11.66
CA LEU A 71 -10.49 6.19 11.67
C LEU A 71 -10.52 6.96 10.34
N ASP A 72 -10.47 8.28 10.46
CA ASP A 72 -10.27 9.18 9.34
C ASP A 72 -8.85 9.04 8.77
N LYS A 73 -8.57 9.66 7.62
CA LYS A 73 -7.26 9.52 6.96
C LYS A 73 -6.15 10.14 7.79
N VAL A 74 -6.42 11.21 8.54
CA VAL A 74 -5.46 11.80 9.49
C VAL A 74 -5.12 10.80 10.60
N GLY A 75 -6.11 10.13 11.19
CA GLY A 75 -5.90 9.11 12.21
C GLY A 75 -5.17 7.89 11.67
N MET A 76 -5.52 7.45 10.46
CA MET A 76 -4.79 6.40 9.75
C MET A 76 -3.33 6.76 9.53
N ALA A 77 -3.02 8.03 9.21
CA ALA A 77 -1.65 8.45 8.89
C ALA A 77 -0.65 8.14 9.99
N VAL A 78 -0.98 8.52 11.22
CA VAL A 78 -0.10 8.28 12.37
C VAL A 78 -0.12 6.83 12.83
N CYS A 79 -1.25 6.13 12.68
CA CYS A 79 -1.34 4.72 13.05
C CYS A 79 -0.52 3.86 12.09
N TYR A 80 -0.66 4.04 10.77
CA TYR A 80 0.01 3.24 9.74
C TYR A 80 1.52 3.51 9.71
N GLU A 81 1.95 4.72 10.09
CA GLU A 81 3.36 5.04 10.32
C GLU A 81 3.95 4.17 11.45
N GLU A 82 3.26 4.04 12.59
CA GLU A 82 3.72 3.19 13.69
C GLU A 82 3.62 1.70 13.36
N MET A 83 2.53 1.27 12.69
CA MET A 83 2.35 -0.13 12.28
C MET A 83 3.55 -0.61 11.46
N ASN A 84 4.02 0.20 10.52
CA ASN A 84 5.08 -0.23 9.61
C ASN A 84 6.49 0.12 10.10
N ARG A 85 6.66 0.39 11.41
CA ARG A 85 7.98 0.36 12.05
C ARG A 85 8.55 -1.06 12.08
N SER A 86 7.71 -2.08 12.06
CA SER A 86 8.05 -3.46 11.69
C SER A 86 7.48 -3.79 10.31
N VAL A 87 8.21 -4.56 9.50
CA VAL A 87 7.75 -5.00 8.18
C VAL A 87 6.56 -5.97 8.26
N PHE A 88 6.35 -6.60 9.41
CA PHE A 88 5.22 -7.51 9.67
C PHE A 88 3.95 -6.77 10.10
N GLY A 89 4.06 -5.54 10.58
CA GLY A 89 2.95 -4.83 11.21
C GLY A 89 1.70 -4.70 10.33
N PRO A 90 1.77 -4.19 9.09
CA PRO A 90 0.57 -3.96 8.28
C PRO A 90 -0.30 -5.19 8.08
N VAL A 91 0.28 -6.38 7.88
CA VAL A 91 -0.49 -7.62 7.68
C VAL A 91 -1.14 -8.12 8.97
N ILE A 92 -0.57 -7.79 10.13
CA ILE A 92 -1.11 -8.14 11.46
C ILE A 92 -2.37 -7.33 11.79
N PHE A 93 -2.46 -6.08 11.32
CA PHE A 93 -3.62 -5.21 11.56
C PHE A 93 -4.67 -5.24 10.45
N ASN A 94 -4.46 -6.07 9.42
CA ASN A 94 -5.23 -6.07 8.16
C ASN A 94 -5.20 -4.72 7.44
N ALA A 95 -4.04 -4.06 7.48
CA ALA A 95 -3.77 -2.74 6.92
C ALA A 95 -2.73 -2.81 5.78
N ALA A 96 -2.44 -4.02 5.27
CA ALA A 96 -1.52 -4.23 4.16
C ALA A 96 -2.22 -4.12 2.81
N ALA A 97 -1.49 -3.62 1.81
CA ALA A 97 -1.90 -3.75 0.43
C ALA A 97 -1.79 -5.22 -0.03
N PRO A 98 -2.60 -5.67 -1.00
CA PRO A 98 -3.68 -4.93 -1.66
C PRO A 98 -5.01 -4.91 -0.86
N ASP A 99 -5.09 -5.67 0.23
CA ASP A 99 -6.31 -5.90 1.02
C ASP A 99 -6.90 -4.59 1.58
N ASP A 100 -6.09 -3.74 2.19
CA ASP A 100 -6.49 -2.42 2.74
C ASP A 100 -7.26 -1.58 1.70
N GLY A 101 -6.68 -1.42 0.51
CA GLY A 101 -7.31 -0.68 -0.59
C GLY A 101 -8.55 -1.36 -1.15
N ASN A 102 -8.55 -2.69 -1.23
CA ASN A 102 -9.67 -3.48 -1.72
C ASN A 102 -10.87 -3.41 -0.75
N MET A 103 -10.62 -3.51 0.55
CA MET A 103 -11.67 -3.39 1.57
C MET A 103 -12.32 -2.01 1.52
N MET A 104 -11.53 -0.93 1.49
CA MET A 104 -12.06 0.45 1.41
C MET A 104 -12.92 0.69 0.16
N VAL A 105 -12.51 0.19 -1.01
CA VAL A 105 -13.31 0.39 -2.24
C VAL A 105 -14.58 -0.46 -2.24
N LEU A 106 -14.52 -1.70 -1.72
CA LEU A 106 -15.70 -2.57 -1.63
C LEU A 106 -16.71 -2.03 -0.61
N GLU A 107 -16.26 -1.56 0.55
CA GLU A 107 -17.13 -0.93 1.55
C GLU A 107 -17.98 0.17 0.92
N ARG A 108 -17.35 1.03 0.10
CA ARG A 108 -18.00 2.19 -0.52
C ARG A 108 -18.83 1.86 -1.77
N ALA A 109 -18.41 0.89 -2.58
CA ALA A 109 -18.94 0.71 -3.93
C ALA A 109 -19.75 -0.58 -4.15
N ALA A 110 -19.58 -1.59 -3.29
CA ALA A 110 -20.27 -2.86 -3.41
C ALA A 110 -21.74 -2.75 -2.97
N THR A 111 -22.60 -3.59 -3.52
CA THR A 111 -23.95 -3.81 -2.99
C THR A 111 -23.89 -4.53 -1.63
N GLU A 112 -25.02 -4.68 -0.94
CA GLU A 112 -25.09 -5.42 0.31
C GLU A 112 -24.69 -6.89 0.14
N ASP A 113 -25.26 -7.57 -0.87
CA ASP A 113 -24.89 -8.95 -1.22
C ASP A 113 -23.42 -9.09 -1.58
N GLN A 114 -22.88 -8.12 -2.33
CA GLN A 114 -21.46 -8.10 -2.66
C GLN A 114 -20.59 -7.86 -1.41
N ARG A 115 -20.98 -7.00 -0.48
CA ARG A 115 -20.25 -6.81 0.79
C ARG A 115 -20.26 -8.10 1.61
N ALA A 116 -21.40 -8.75 1.76
CA ALA A 116 -21.51 -10.00 2.50
C ALA A 116 -20.62 -11.10 1.89
N ARG A 117 -20.61 -11.22 0.56
CA ARG A 117 -19.85 -12.26 -0.13
C ARG A 117 -18.36 -11.97 -0.27
N TRP A 118 -17.99 -10.72 -0.53
CA TRP A 118 -16.63 -10.38 -0.98
C TRP A 118 -15.83 -9.56 0.02
N LEU A 119 -16.47 -8.63 0.75
CA LEU A 119 -15.79 -7.79 1.73
C LEU A 119 -15.65 -8.53 3.06
N ALA A 120 -16.74 -9.09 3.59
CA ALA A 120 -16.76 -9.66 4.94
C ALA A 120 -15.69 -10.74 5.18
N PRO A 121 -15.37 -11.66 4.23
CA PRO A 121 -14.29 -12.61 4.43
C PRO A 121 -12.89 -11.99 4.51
N ILE A 122 -12.65 -10.89 3.77
CA ILE A 122 -11.38 -10.15 3.82
C ILE A 122 -11.27 -9.40 5.15
N VAL A 123 -12.36 -8.76 5.59
CA VAL A 123 -12.43 -8.11 6.91
C VAL A 123 -12.20 -9.12 8.03
N ALA A 124 -12.77 -10.32 7.94
CA ALA A 124 -12.53 -11.37 8.92
C ALA A 124 -11.07 -11.88 8.92
N GLY A 125 -10.29 -11.58 7.88
CA GLY A 125 -8.93 -12.09 7.68
C GLY A 125 -8.89 -13.56 7.24
N GLN A 126 -10.02 -14.10 6.76
CA GLN A 126 -10.13 -15.50 6.33
C GLN A 126 -9.58 -15.72 4.93
N VAL A 127 -9.60 -14.67 4.09
CA VAL A 127 -9.08 -14.71 2.73
C VAL A 127 -8.31 -13.43 2.43
N ARG A 128 -7.41 -13.53 1.45
CA ARG A 128 -6.76 -12.37 0.84
C ARG A 128 -7.42 -12.01 -0.48
N SER A 129 -7.14 -10.81 -0.94
CA SER A 129 -7.65 -10.27 -2.19
C SER A 129 -6.55 -9.76 -3.11
N SER A 130 -6.89 -9.56 -4.38
CA SER A 130 -6.00 -8.99 -5.39
C SER A 130 -6.73 -8.01 -6.30
N PHE A 131 -5.98 -7.05 -6.84
CA PHE A 131 -6.50 -6.07 -7.80
C PHE A 131 -5.83 -6.28 -9.16
N ALA A 132 -6.58 -6.84 -10.11
CA ALA A 132 -6.10 -7.28 -11.41
C ALA A 132 -6.38 -6.23 -12.49
N MET A 133 -5.43 -5.31 -12.72
CA MET A 133 -5.59 -4.21 -13.67
C MET A 133 -4.49 -4.16 -14.73
N THR A 134 -3.23 -4.07 -14.29
CA THR A 134 -2.05 -3.93 -15.16
C THR A 134 -1.89 -5.12 -16.10
N GLU A 135 -1.37 -4.88 -17.30
CA GLU A 135 -1.25 -5.85 -18.38
C GLU A 135 0.19 -5.89 -18.92
N PRO A 136 0.62 -7.02 -19.52
CA PRO A 136 1.89 -7.06 -20.24
C PRO A 136 1.80 -6.20 -21.50
N HIS A 137 2.95 -5.75 -22.03
CA HIS A 137 3.00 -5.05 -23.32
C HIS A 137 2.30 -5.88 -24.42
N PRO A 138 1.47 -5.27 -25.29
CA PRO A 138 1.20 -3.84 -25.45
C PRO A 138 0.05 -3.26 -24.61
N GLY A 139 -0.43 -3.98 -23.58
CA GLY A 139 -1.53 -3.54 -22.72
C GLY A 139 -1.20 -2.43 -21.71
N GLY A 140 -2.20 -2.08 -20.90
CA GLY A 140 -2.15 -0.94 -20.00
C GLY A 140 -1.27 -1.10 -18.75
N GLY A 141 -0.44 -0.09 -18.48
CA GLY A 141 0.31 0.10 -17.23
C GLY A 141 -0.01 1.48 -16.63
N SER A 142 0.88 2.45 -16.87
CA SER A 142 0.66 3.85 -16.49
C SER A 142 -0.54 4.50 -17.18
N ASP A 143 -0.92 3.99 -18.36
CA ASP A 143 -2.15 4.37 -19.07
C ASP A 143 -3.16 3.21 -19.06
N PRO A 144 -4.16 3.27 -18.16
CA PRO A 144 -5.24 2.27 -18.13
C PRO A 144 -6.11 2.27 -19.39
N GLY A 145 -6.10 3.33 -20.21
CA GLY A 145 -6.87 3.43 -21.45
C GLY A 145 -6.39 2.45 -22.52
N MET A 146 -5.16 1.93 -22.42
CA MET A 146 -4.58 0.94 -23.33
C MET A 146 -4.99 -0.51 -23.02
N MET A 147 -5.92 -0.73 -22.09
CA MET A 147 -6.32 -2.07 -21.66
C MET A 147 -6.81 -2.95 -22.82
N LEU A 148 -6.32 -4.18 -22.91
CA LEU A 148 -6.62 -5.16 -23.94
C LEU A 148 -7.41 -6.36 -23.42
N THR A 149 -7.44 -6.60 -22.09
CA THR A 149 -8.35 -7.59 -21.51
C THR A 149 -9.78 -7.14 -21.78
N THR A 150 -10.56 -7.99 -22.45
CA THR A 150 -11.96 -7.72 -22.81
C THR A 150 -12.93 -8.47 -21.92
N ALA A 151 -14.13 -7.95 -21.79
CA ALA A 151 -15.29 -8.59 -21.17
C ALA A 151 -16.50 -8.38 -22.11
N THR A 152 -16.88 -9.42 -22.85
CA THR A 152 -18.00 -9.36 -23.81
C THR A 152 -19.28 -9.86 -23.16
N ARG A 153 -20.32 -9.03 -23.16
CA ARG A 153 -21.63 -9.41 -22.59
C ARG A 153 -22.30 -10.52 -23.41
N LYS A 154 -22.78 -11.56 -22.75
CA LYS A 154 -23.50 -12.71 -23.33
C LYS A 154 -24.73 -13.00 -22.47
N GLY A 155 -25.88 -12.43 -22.82
CA GLY A 155 -27.09 -12.57 -22.02
C GLY A 155 -26.96 -11.91 -20.65
N ASP A 156 -26.97 -12.71 -19.59
CA ASP A 156 -26.80 -12.33 -18.19
C ASP A 156 -25.38 -12.58 -17.64
N SER A 157 -24.43 -12.91 -18.51
CA SER A 157 -23.01 -13.10 -18.15
C SER A 157 -22.06 -12.23 -19.00
N TYR A 158 -20.79 -12.22 -18.62
CA TYR A 158 -19.67 -11.66 -19.38
C TYR A 158 -18.63 -12.74 -19.61
N VAL A 159 -18.09 -12.81 -20.83
CA VAL A 159 -16.95 -13.66 -21.18
C VAL A 159 -15.69 -12.82 -21.22
N ILE A 160 -14.71 -13.17 -20.41
CA ILE A 160 -13.47 -12.42 -20.21
C ILE A 160 -12.31 -13.12 -20.92
N ARG A 161 -11.49 -12.34 -21.65
CA ARG A 161 -10.26 -12.79 -22.31
C ARG A 161 -9.15 -11.78 -22.14
N GLY A 162 -7.96 -12.23 -21.76
CA GLY A 162 -6.79 -11.34 -21.71
C GLY A 162 -5.69 -11.81 -20.76
N ARG A 163 -4.75 -10.91 -20.49
CA ARG A 163 -3.63 -11.16 -19.58
C ARG A 163 -3.49 -10.00 -18.61
N LYS A 164 -3.17 -10.32 -17.36
CA LYS A 164 -2.80 -9.35 -16.33
C LYS A 164 -1.39 -9.62 -15.83
N TRP A 165 -0.69 -8.56 -15.44
CA TRP A 165 0.73 -8.59 -15.12
C TRP A 165 1.02 -7.83 -13.84
N PHE A 166 1.90 -8.39 -13.00
CA PHE A 166 2.22 -7.85 -11.66
C PHE A 166 1.03 -7.78 -10.70
N ILE A 167 0.17 -8.80 -10.70
CA ILE A 167 -0.96 -8.84 -9.77
C ILE A 167 -0.49 -9.32 -8.40
N THR A 168 -0.31 -8.35 -7.50
CA THR A 168 0.13 -8.57 -6.12
C THR A 168 -0.87 -9.42 -5.34
N GLY A 169 -0.37 -10.41 -4.62
CA GLY A 169 -1.13 -11.30 -3.74
C GLY A 169 -1.81 -12.48 -4.43
N ALA A 170 -1.75 -12.55 -5.76
CA ALA A 170 -2.65 -13.40 -6.53
C ALA A 170 -2.54 -14.90 -6.22
N ALA A 171 -1.36 -15.42 -5.88
CA ALA A 171 -1.22 -16.85 -5.58
C ALA A 171 -1.88 -17.28 -4.27
N GLU A 172 -2.14 -16.34 -3.35
CA GLU A 172 -2.83 -16.59 -2.07
C GLU A 172 -4.21 -15.93 -1.99
N ALA A 173 -4.56 -15.07 -2.95
CA ALA A 173 -5.85 -14.42 -2.99
C ALA A 173 -6.98 -15.41 -3.33
N ALA A 174 -8.10 -15.29 -2.61
CA ALA A 174 -9.34 -15.94 -2.99
C ALA A 174 -10.26 -15.00 -3.77
N HIS A 175 -10.19 -13.70 -3.49
CA HIS A 175 -11.06 -12.68 -4.07
C HIS A 175 -10.29 -11.74 -5.00
N PHE A 176 -10.82 -11.51 -6.19
CA PHE A 176 -10.18 -10.65 -7.18
C PHE A 176 -11.11 -9.54 -7.61
N ILE A 177 -10.58 -8.33 -7.67
CA ILE A 177 -11.19 -7.21 -8.40
C ILE A 177 -10.48 -7.11 -9.75
N LEU A 178 -11.14 -7.55 -10.81
CA LEU A 178 -10.64 -7.51 -12.19
C LEU A 178 -11.16 -6.27 -12.91
N VAL A 179 -10.28 -5.54 -13.60
CA VAL A 179 -10.69 -4.49 -14.55
C VAL A 179 -10.54 -5.01 -15.97
N ALA A 180 -11.60 -4.92 -16.77
CA ALA A 180 -11.61 -5.33 -18.17
C ALA A 180 -12.39 -4.33 -19.04
N ARG A 181 -12.06 -4.29 -20.33
CA ARG A 181 -12.73 -3.47 -21.34
C ARG A 181 -14.07 -4.08 -21.74
N THR A 182 -15.15 -3.32 -21.59
CA THR A 182 -16.50 -3.68 -22.06
C THR A 182 -16.96 -2.85 -23.26
N SER A 183 -16.32 -1.70 -23.54
CA SER A 183 -16.59 -0.92 -24.75
C SER A 183 -15.39 -0.08 -25.21
N ASP A 184 -15.52 0.54 -26.39
CA ASP A 184 -14.54 1.47 -26.95
C ASP A 184 -14.71 2.92 -26.46
N ASP A 185 -15.66 3.19 -25.56
CA ASP A 185 -15.81 4.53 -24.98
C ASP A 185 -14.53 4.90 -24.19
N PRO A 186 -13.82 5.99 -24.53
CA PRO A 186 -12.55 6.32 -23.88
C PRO A 186 -12.70 6.72 -22.40
N ARG A 187 -13.92 7.05 -21.95
CA ARG A 187 -14.23 7.45 -20.57
C ARG A 187 -14.98 6.38 -19.78
N ARG A 188 -15.76 5.53 -20.47
CA ARG A 188 -16.62 4.49 -19.89
C ARG A 188 -16.38 3.09 -20.49
N GLY A 189 -15.21 2.88 -21.06
CA GLY A 189 -14.83 1.63 -21.73
C GLY A 189 -14.45 0.50 -20.79
N LEU A 190 -14.18 0.79 -19.52
CA LEU A 190 -13.70 -0.20 -18.54
C LEU A 190 -14.77 -0.51 -17.50
N THR A 191 -14.86 -1.77 -17.09
CA THR A 191 -15.74 -2.27 -16.03
C THR A 191 -14.91 -3.06 -15.00
N ALA A 192 -15.31 -2.96 -13.72
CA ALA A 192 -14.71 -3.73 -12.64
C ALA A 192 -15.60 -4.92 -12.28
N PHE A 193 -15.01 -6.10 -12.13
CA PHE A 193 -15.68 -7.37 -11.87
C PHE A 193 -15.10 -8.03 -10.62
N LEU A 194 -15.92 -8.79 -9.92
CA LEU A 194 -15.51 -9.65 -8.81
C LEU A 194 -15.46 -11.11 -9.27
N HIS A 195 -14.36 -11.79 -8.96
CA HIS A 195 -14.30 -13.23 -9.15
C HIS A 195 -13.58 -13.96 -8.01
N HIS A 196 -13.94 -15.23 -7.85
CA HIS A 196 -13.34 -16.12 -6.88
C HIS A 196 -12.20 -16.88 -7.55
N ARG A 197 -11.23 -17.36 -6.75
CA ARG A 197 -10.10 -18.15 -7.25
C ARG A 197 -10.53 -19.45 -7.95
N ASP A 198 -11.63 -20.04 -7.49
CA ASP A 198 -12.10 -21.33 -7.98
C ASP A 198 -13.03 -21.23 -9.20
N GLU A 199 -13.30 -20.01 -9.70
CA GLU A 199 -14.02 -19.85 -10.96
C GLU A 199 -13.17 -20.42 -12.12
N PRO A 200 -13.76 -21.10 -13.10
CA PRO A 200 -13.04 -21.64 -14.25
C PRO A 200 -12.66 -20.53 -15.27
N GLY A 201 -11.84 -20.89 -16.27
CA GLY A 201 -11.51 -20.01 -17.41
C GLY A 201 -10.41 -18.99 -17.13
N TRP A 202 -9.67 -19.13 -16.03
CA TRP A 202 -8.48 -18.34 -15.76
C TRP A 202 -7.40 -19.19 -15.07
N ARG A 203 -6.16 -18.71 -15.08
CA ARG A 203 -5.04 -19.31 -14.34
C ARG A 203 -3.96 -18.30 -14.02
N ILE A 204 -3.15 -18.62 -13.02
CA ILE A 204 -1.83 -18.00 -12.83
C ILE A 204 -0.85 -18.65 -13.80
N ASP A 205 -0.27 -17.86 -14.70
CA ASP A 205 0.73 -18.35 -15.67
C ASP A 205 2.09 -18.55 -14.99
N ARG A 206 2.46 -17.59 -14.13
CA ARG A 206 3.65 -17.66 -13.28
C ARG A 206 3.61 -16.64 -12.15
N ARG A 207 4.36 -16.94 -11.09
CA ARG A 207 4.82 -15.97 -10.10
C ARG A 207 6.07 -15.28 -10.65
N ILE A 208 6.13 -13.95 -10.62
CA ILE A 208 7.18 -13.13 -11.22
C ILE A 208 8.31 -12.95 -10.18
N PRO A 209 9.54 -13.43 -10.45
CA PRO A 209 10.68 -13.13 -9.59
C PRO A 209 10.96 -11.63 -9.60
N ILE A 210 11.16 -11.05 -8.41
CA ILE A 210 11.46 -9.63 -8.22
C ILE A 210 12.70 -9.45 -7.35
N MET A 211 13.15 -8.20 -7.18
CA MET A 211 14.23 -7.86 -6.24
C MET A 211 13.90 -8.32 -4.80
N GLY A 212 12.62 -8.50 -4.50
CA GLY A 212 12.11 -8.93 -3.21
C GLY A 212 12.05 -7.76 -2.23
N PRO A 213 11.58 -7.99 -1.01
CA PRO A 213 10.77 -9.14 -0.59
C PRO A 213 9.53 -9.30 -1.47
N GLU A 214 8.96 -10.49 -1.52
CA GLU A 214 7.67 -10.66 -2.16
C GLU A 214 6.56 -10.41 -1.15
N GLU A 215 5.46 -9.79 -1.56
CA GLU A 215 4.23 -9.83 -0.75
C GLU A 215 3.74 -11.28 -0.62
N HIS A 216 2.97 -11.61 0.42
CA HIS A 216 2.26 -12.91 0.50
C HIS A 216 1.51 -13.19 -0.79
N GLY A 217 1.67 -14.37 -1.39
CA GLY A 217 1.14 -14.71 -2.71
C GLY A 217 1.88 -14.10 -3.93
N GLY A 218 2.91 -13.29 -3.71
CA GLY A 218 3.81 -12.73 -4.72
C GLY A 218 3.15 -11.82 -5.75
N HIS A 219 3.89 -11.50 -6.80
CA HIS A 219 3.35 -10.82 -7.99
C HIS A 219 3.15 -11.82 -9.10
N CYS A 220 1.92 -11.93 -9.63
CA CYS A 220 1.63 -12.95 -10.64
C CYS A 220 1.33 -12.34 -12.02
N GLU A 221 1.63 -13.15 -13.03
CA GLU A 221 1.05 -13.02 -14.35
C GLU A 221 -0.17 -13.95 -14.43
N ILE A 222 -1.29 -13.41 -14.89
CA ILE A 222 -2.59 -14.09 -14.92
C ILE A 222 -3.09 -14.13 -16.36
N VAL A 223 -3.68 -15.25 -16.76
CA VAL A 223 -4.33 -15.43 -18.07
C VAL A 223 -5.80 -15.72 -17.85
N TYR A 224 -6.66 -15.01 -18.59
CA TYR A 224 -8.09 -15.27 -18.71
C TYR A 224 -8.38 -15.83 -20.10
N GLU A 225 -8.88 -17.06 -20.15
CA GLU A 225 -9.24 -17.82 -21.34
C GLU A 225 -10.71 -18.23 -21.22
N ASP A 226 -11.59 -17.31 -21.65
CA ASP A 226 -13.03 -17.51 -21.73
C ASP A 226 -13.70 -17.70 -20.37
N MET A 227 -13.18 -16.99 -19.35
CA MET A 227 -13.79 -16.93 -18.03
C MET A 227 -15.19 -16.32 -18.12
N GLU A 228 -16.20 -17.06 -17.67
CA GLU A 228 -17.59 -16.60 -17.67
C GLU A 228 -17.99 -16.11 -16.27
N LEU A 229 -18.43 -14.87 -16.17
CA LEU A 229 -18.89 -14.26 -14.93
C LEU A 229 -20.34 -13.77 -15.05
N PRO A 230 -21.22 -14.08 -14.09
CA PRO A 230 -22.57 -13.50 -14.08
C PRO A 230 -22.54 -11.97 -13.98
N ALA A 231 -23.60 -11.30 -14.42
CA ALA A 231 -23.66 -9.84 -14.43
C ALA A 231 -23.66 -9.20 -13.03
N ASP A 232 -24.06 -9.95 -12.00
CA ASP A 232 -24.02 -9.52 -10.59
C ASP A 232 -22.58 -9.33 -10.05
N ARG A 233 -21.57 -9.78 -10.80
CA ARG A 233 -20.15 -9.61 -10.50
C ARG A 233 -19.65 -8.21 -10.77
N VAL A 234 -20.42 -7.39 -11.50
CA VAL A 234 -20.06 -6.01 -11.82
C VAL A 234 -20.15 -5.14 -10.56
N ILE A 235 -19.08 -4.42 -10.24
CA ILE A 235 -19.05 -3.45 -9.13
C ILE A 235 -19.52 -2.10 -9.65
N LEU A 236 -20.47 -1.46 -8.95
CA LEU A 236 -21.01 -0.12 -9.21
C LEU A 236 -21.76 0.08 -10.55
N GLY A 237 -21.42 -0.67 -11.60
CA GLY A 237 -22.09 -0.66 -12.90
C GLY A 237 -21.14 -0.81 -14.09
N GLU A 238 -21.69 -1.19 -15.24
CA GLU A 238 -20.92 -1.28 -16.49
C GLU A 238 -20.35 0.10 -16.88
N GLY A 239 -19.09 0.13 -17.32
CA GLY A 239 -18.37 1.36 -17.68
C GLY A 239 -17.85 2.17 -16.50
N MET A 240 -18.04 1.71 -15.25
CA MET A 240 -17.57 2.39 -14.04
C MET A 240 -16.18 1.93 -13.57
N GLY A 241 -15.48 1.09 -14.33
CA GLY A 241 -14.18 0.52 -13.96
C GLY A 241 -13.11 1.57 -13.64
N LEU A 242 -12.98 2.62 -14.46
CA LEU A 242 -12.05 3.73 -14.16
C LEU A 242 -12.41 4.47 -12.86
N LYS A 243 -13.70 4.62 -12.57
CA LYS A 243 -14.17 5.25 -11.32
C LYS A 243 -13.78 4.39 -10.11
N ILE A 244 -14.01 3.08 -10.17
CA ILE A 244 -13.58 2.12 -9.14
C ILE A 244 -12.06 2.17 -8.94
N THR A 245 -11.29 2.15 -10.03
CA THR A 245 -9.83 2.26 -9.96
C THR A 245 -9.40 3.54 -9.24
N GLN A 246 -9.98 4.70 -9.55
CA GLN A 246 -9.61 5.95 -8.88
C GLN A 246 -10.08 6.02 -7.41
N MET A 247 -11.26 5.48 -7.11
CA MET A 247 -11.77 5.37 -5.74
C MET A 247 -10.85 4.51 -4.86
N ARG A 248 -10.25 3.48 -5.45
CA ARG A 248 -9.26 2.62 -4.79
C ARG A 248 -7.88 3.27 -4.69
N LEU A 249 -7.32 3.71 -5.82
CA LEU A 249 -5.93 4.15 -5.91
C LEU A 249 -5.67 5.47 -5.17
N GLY A 250 -6.63 6.40 -5.12
CA GLY A 250 -6.47 7.67 -4.42
C GLY A 250 -6.05 7.48 -2.96
N PRO A 251 -6.89 6.81 -2.13
CA PRO A 251 -6.52 6.49 -0.75
C PRO A 251 -5.34 5.52 -0.64
N ALA A 252 -5.26 4.48 -1.47
CA ALA A 252 -4.20 3.47 -1.37
C ALA A 252 -2.78 4.05 -1.56
N ARG A 253 -2.60 5.01 -2.49
CA ARG A 253 -1.34 5.74 -2.66
C ARG A 253 -0.90 6.43 -1.37
N LEU A 254 -1.85 7.02 -0.65
CA LEU A 254 -1.55 7.69 0.60
C LEU A 254 -1.26 6.69 1.72
N THR A 255 -2.00 5.59 1.84
CA THR A 255 -1.72 4.56 2.86
C THR A 255 -0.38 3.86 2.64
N HIS A 256 0.10 3.78 1.39
CA HIS A 256 1.49 3.42 1.10
C HIS A 256 2.48 4.43 1.69
N CYS A 257 2.27 5.74 1.48
CA CYS A 257 3.15 6.77 2.03
C CYS A 257 3.21 6.73 3.57
N MET A 258 2.06 6.53 4.23
CA MET A 258 1.99 6.41 5.70
C MET A 258 2.89 5.26 6.19
N ARG A 259 2.76 4.08 5.57
CA ARG A 259 3.58 2.90 5.88
C ARG A 259 5.06 3.11 5.55
N TRP A 260 5.37 3.74 4.42
CA TRP A 260 6.75 4.00 4.01
C TRP A 260 7.49 4.96 4.95
N LEU A 261 6.79 5.93 5.56
CA LEU A 261 7.36 6.78 6.60
C LEU A 261 7.79 5.96 7.83
N GLY A 262 7.01 4.96 8.22
CA GLY A 262 7.37 4.00 9.28
C GLY A 262 8.70 3.29 9.00
N LEU A 263 8.88 2.79 7.78
CA LEU A 263 10.14 2.13 7.38
C LEU A 263 11.31 3.12 7.27
N ALA A 264 11.07 4.35 6.81
CA ALA A 264 12.11 5.37 6.76
C ALA A 264 12.59 5.76 8.17
N LYS A 265 11.68 5.87 9.14
CA LYS A 265 12.00 6.05 10.57
C LYS A 265 12.80 4.85 11.08
N ARG A 266 12.35 3.61 10.81
CA ARG A 266 13.05 2.39 11.21
C ARG A 266 14.47 2.31 10.66
N CYS A 267 14.68 2.65 9.39
CA CYS A 267 16.02 2.72 8.80
C CYS A 267 16.92 3.71 9.56
N THR A 268 16.37 4.89 9.86
CA THR A 268 17.08 5.93 10.61
C THR A 268 17.41 5.49 12.04
N GLU A 269 16.48 4.82 12.73
CA GLU A 269 16.69 4.25 14.06
C GLU A 269 17.85 3.25 14.08
N ILE A 270 17.85 2.27 13.17
CA ILE A 270 18.91 1.26 13.06
C ILE A 270 20.26 1.90 12.73
N ALA A 271 20.29 2.90 11.86
CA ALA A 271 21.49 3.64 11.51
C ALA A 271 22.05 4.42 12.69
N ARG A 272 21.18 5.12 13.43
CA ARG A 272 21.54 5.92 14.60
C ARG A 272 22.08 5.04 15.72
N GLU A 273 21.38 3.95 16.05
CA GLU A 273 21.81 3.00 17.07
C GLU A 273 23.21 2.44 16.76
N TYR A 274 23.45 2.03 15.51
CA TYR A 274 24.77 1.56 15.11
C TYR A 274 25.82 2.67 15.20
N ALA A 275 25.50 3.89 14.78
CA ALA A 275 26.44 5.00 14.81
C ALA A 275 26.85 5.41 16.22
N GLU A 276 25.96 5.30 17.20
CA GLU A 276 26.21 5.64 18.61
C GLU A 276 27.12 4.63 19.32
N ASN A 277 27.12 3.37 18.87
CA ASN A 277 27.88 2.29 19.48
C ASN A 277 29.19 1.97 18.72
N ARG A 278 29.19 2.13 17.39
CA ARG A 278 30.34 1.80 16.54
C ARG A 278 31.39 2.89 16.62
N HIS A 279 32.64 2.48 16.86
CA HIS A 279 33.80 3.35 16.75
C HIS A 279 34.55 3.11 15.43
N GLY A 280 35.10 4.18 14.88
CA GLY A 280 36.00 4.15 13.72
C GLY A 280 37.03 5.25 13.86
N PHE A 281 38.31 4.92 13.67
CA PHE A 281 39.44 5.84 13.85
C PHE A 281 39.40 6.62 15.18
N GLY A 282 39.12 5.92 16.29
CA GLY A 282 39.21 6.49 17.64
C GLY A 282 37.99 7.29 18.14
N ILE A 283 36.96 7.50 17.32
CA ILE A 283 35.73 8.21 17.70
C ILE A 283 34.49 7.41 17.32
N ARG A 284 33.34 7.71 17.95
CA ARG A 284 32.06 7.13 17.54
C ARG A 284 31.70 7.62 16.14
N LEU A 285 30.97 6.80 15.38
CA LEU A 285 30.47 7.24 14.09
C LEU A 285 29.48 8.41 14.25
N SER A 286 28.69 8.44 15.33
CA SER A 286 27.78 9.55 15.67
C SER A 286 28.48 10.91 15.84
N ASP A 287 29.77 10.90 16.19
CA ASP A 287 30.56 12.12 16.42
C ASP A 287 31.21 12.65 15.12
N ARG A 288 31.03 11.95 14.00
CA ARG A 288 31.52 12.37 12.69
C ARG A 288 30.51 13.28 12.01
N GLU A 289 30.94 14.47 11.63
CA GLU A 289 30.13 15.44 10.87
C GLU A 289 29.47 14.79 9.63
N SER A 290 30.21 13.96 8.88
CA SER A 290 29.68 13.27 7.70
C SER A 290 28.51 12.31 7.97
N ILE A 291 28.42 11.77 9.19
CA ILE A 291 27.30 10.92 9.64
C ILE A 291 26.15 11.80 10.13
N GLN A 292 26.46 12.87 10.88
CA GLN A 292 25.47 13.84 11.36
C GLN A 292 24.72 14.52 10.22
N ILE A 293 25.43 14.92 9.14
CA ILE A 293 24.81 15.51 7.93
C ILE A 293 23.80 14.53 7.31
N LYS A 294 24.17 13.25 7.20
CA LYS A 294 23.28 12.22 6.62
C LYS A 294 22.04 11.99 7.47
N LEU A 295 22.21 11.84 8.78
CA LEU A 295 21.08 11.62 9.70
C LEU A 295 20.17 12.86 9.79
N GLY A 296 20.73 14.07 9.78
CA GLY A 296 19.97 15.32 9.78
C GLY A 296 19.14 15.50 8.50
N ASP A 297 19.70 15.16 7.35
CA ASP A 297 19.01 15.17 6.06
C ASP A 297 17.87 14.13 5.99
N LEU A 298 18.06 12.93 6.56
CA LEU A 298 16.97 11.96 6.71
C LEU A 298 15.87 12.48 7.65
N ALA A 299 16.23 13.04 8.81
CA ALA A 299 15.27 13.56 9.77
C ALA A 299 14.40 14.67 9.17
N MET A 300 15.01 15.63 8.48
CA MET A 300 14.30 16.68 7.73
C MET A 300 13.40 16.08 6.65
N GLY A 301 13.93 15.14 5.85
CA GLY A 301 13.17 14.49 4.78
C GLY A 301 11.92 13.77 5.29
N ILE A 302 12.05 13.05 6.41
CA ILE A 302 10.93 12.38 7.08
C ILE A 302 9.89 13.40 7.53
N GLU A 303 10.28 14.49 8.19
CA GLU A 303 9.33 15.49 8.66
C GLU A 303 8.59 16.17 7.49
N VAL A 304 9.28 16.51 6.40
CA VAL A 304 8.63 17.00 5.17
C VAL A 304 7.62 15.98 4.63
N GLY A 305 7.97 14.70 4.63
CA GLY A 305 7.07 13.64 4.20
C GLY A 305 5.83 13.52 5.08
N ARG A 306 5.99 13.60 6.40
CA ARG A 306 4.89 13.57 7.37
C ARG A 306 3.92 14.73 7.14
N LEU A 307 4.43 15.95 6.92
CA LEU A 307 3.60 17.12 6.63
C LEU A 307 2.82 16.96 5.31
N LEU A 308 3.45 16.44 4.25
CA LEU A 308 2.79 16.18 2.97
C LEU A 308 1.68 15.14 3.12
N VAL A 309 1.95 14.04 3.84
CA VAL A 309 0.97 12.98 4.10
C VAL A 309 -0.20 13.51 4.93
N MET A 310 0.06 14.25 6.01
CA MET A 310 -0.97 14.83 6.87
C MET A 310 -1.84 15.84 6.12
N LYS A 311 -1.23 16.68 5.26
CA LYS A 311 -2.00 17.61 4.43
C LYS A 311 -2.90 16.87 3.44
N ALA A 312 -2.39 15.84 2.76
CA ALA A 312 -3.18 15.04 1.84
C ALA A 312 -4.33 14.30 2.56
N ALA A 313 -4.05 13.73 3.74
CA ALA A 313 -5.03 13.06 4.57
C ALA A 313 -6.16 14.02 4.99
N TRP A 314 -5.80 15.20 5.49
CA TRP A 314 -6.75 16.24 5.89
C TRP A 314 -7.64 16.71 4.72
N GLU A 315 -7.08 16.88 3.52
CA GLU A 315 -7.88 17.21 2.32
C GLU A 315 -8.88 16.09 1.97
N LEU A 316 -8.46 14.82 2.06
CA LEU A 316 -9.35 13.68 1.81
C LEU A 316 -10.49 13.62 2.83
N ASP A 317 -10.20 13.87 4.11
CA ASP A 317 -11.21 13.86 5.18
C ASP A 317 -12.25 14.99 5.02
N ARG A 318 -11.88 16.09 4.36
CA ARG A 318 -12.80 17.18 3.97
C ARG A 318 -13.62 16.88 2.70
N GLY A 319 -13.44 15.70 2.10
CA GLY A 319 -14.15 15.28 0.89
C GLY A 319 -13.49 15.68 -0.43
N SER A 320 -12.30 16.29 -0.39
CA SER A 320 -11.50 16.54 -1.60
C SER A 320 -10.96 15.22 -2.16
N PHE A 321 -10.58 15.21 -3.44
CA PHE A 321 -9.82 14.10 -4.03
C PHE A 321 -8.30 14.20 -3.77
N ALA A 322 -7.83 15.33 -3.22
CA ALA A 322 -6.44 15.59 -2.81
C ALA A 322 -5.38 15.19 -3.87
N ARG A 323 -5.69 15.37 -5.17
CA ARG A 323 -4.91 14.75 -6.26
C ARG A 323 -3.47 15.25 -6.33
N LYS A 324 -3.26 16.55 -6.15
CA LYS A 324 -1.91 17.15 -6.15
C LYS A 324 -1.18 16.85 -4.85
N GLU A 325 -1.88 16.90 -3.71
CA GLU A 325 -1.32 16.60 -2.39
C GLU A 325 -0.84 15.15 -2.29
N VAL A 326 -1.67 14.18 -2.70
CA VAL A 326 -1.29 12.76 -2.76
C VAL A 326 -0.13 12.54 -3.72
N SER A 327 -0.08 13.25 -4.86
CA SER A 327 1.03 13.12 -5.82
C SER A 327 2.35 13.65 -5.26
N MET A 328 2.33 14.80 -4.57
CA MET A 328 3.50 15.35 -3.88
C MET A 328 3.98 14.41 -2.77
N ALA A 329 3.06 13.92 -1.93
CA ALA A 329 3.37 12.97 -0.86
C ALA A 329 3.99 11.68 -1.43
N LYS A 330 3.40 11.09 -2.48
CA LYS A 330 3.90 9.86 -3.10
C LYS A 330 5.31 10.02 -3.62
N ILE A 331 5.57 11.04 -4.43
CA ILE A 331 6.90 11.26 -5.02
C ILE A 331 7.94 11.42 -3.91
N HIS A 332 7.67 12.31 -2.94
CA HIS A 332 8.61 12.60 -1.86
C HIS A 332 8.89 11.37 -1.00
N VAL A 333 7.84 10.72 -0.49
CA VAL A 333 7.99 9.60 0.46
C VAL A 333 8.58 8.36 -0.22
N ALA A 334 8.21 8.05 -1.46
CA ALA A 334 8.80 6.92 -2.19
C ALA A 334 10.32 7.08 -2.40
N ASN A 335 10.77 8.29 -2.75
CA ASN A 335 12.19 8.57 -2.93
C ASN A 335 12.93 8.65 -1.58
N LEU A 336 12.29 9.21 -0.56
CA LEU A 336 12.81 9.26 0.79
C LEU A 336 13.03 7.86 1.38
N LEU A 337 12.08 6.93 1.22
CA LEU A 337 12.22 5.56 1.73
C LEU A 337 13.47 4.88 1.17
N HIS A 338 13.69 4.99 -0.15
CA HIS A 338 14.86 4.40 -0.78
C HIS A 338 16.16 5.05 -0.28
N LYS A 339 16.18 6.37 -0.15
CA LYS A 339 17.30 7.12 0.43
C LYS A 339 17.59 6.73 1.88
N ALA A 340 16.56 6.57 2.71
CA ALA A 340 16.68 6.18 4.10
C ALA A 340 17.30 4.79 4.24
N ALA A 341 16.83 3.82 3.44
CA ALA A 341 17.39 2.47 3.41
C ALA A 341 18.85 2.48 2.96
N ASP A 342 19.16 3.17 1.85
CA ASP A 342 20.53 3.29 1.31
C ASP A 342 21.51 3.90 2.33
N VAL A 343 21.14 5.03 2.92
CA VAL A 343 21.95 5.71 3.94
C VAL A 343 22.13 4.83 5.18
N ALA A 344 21.06 4.14 5.62
CA ALA A 344 21.14 3.26 6.78
C ALA A 344 22.06 2.06 6.56
N ILE A 345 22.01 1.45 5.36
CA ILE A 345 22.95 0.40 4.95
C ILE A 345 24.38 0.95 4.96
N GLN A 346 24.59 2.11 4.34
CA GLN A 346 25.91 2.73 4.25
C GLN A 346 26.52 3.04 5.63
N ILE A 347 25.71 3.49 6.60
CA ILE A 347 26.16 3.76 7.98
C ILE A 347 26.46 2.45 8.73
N ASN A 348 25.67 1.39 8.50
CA ASN A 348 25.89 0.08 9.11
C ASN A 348 27.06 -0.71 8.48
N GLY A 349 27.52 -0.32 7.29
CA GLY A 349 28.56 -1.04 6.55
C GLY A 349 28.11 -2.46 6.20
N ALA A 350 29.00 -3.45 6.35
CA ALA A 350 28.71 -4.85 6.00
C ALA A 350 27.48 -5.41 6.74
N ARG A 351 27.22 -5.00 8.00
CA ARG A 351 26.02 -5.38 8.77
C ARG A 351 24.72 -4.90 8.10
N GLY A 352 24.77 -3.76 7.42
CA GLY A 352 23.60 -3.23 6.72
C GLY A 352 23.31 -3.99 5.43
N TYR A 353 24.33 -4.61 4.84
CA TYR A 353 24.19 -5.41 3.62
C TYR A 353 23.78 -6.86 3.90
N SER A 354 24.01 -7.36 5.12
CA SER A 354 23.61 -8.71 5.53
C SER A 354 22.16 -8.75 6.04
N THR A 355 21.61 -9.95 6.13
CA THR A 355 20.32 -10.25 6.76
C THR A 355 20.36 -10.17 8.30
N ASP A 356 21.46 -9.66 8.89
CA ASP A 356 21.54 -9.38 10.33
C ASP A 356 20.68 -8.17 10.72
N THR A 357 20.21 -7.41 9.73
CA THR A 357 19.26 -6.31 9.89
C THR A 357 18.19 -6.38 8.80
N VAL A 358 17.04 -5.79 9.08
CA VAL A 358 15.96 -5.64 8.09
C VAL A 358 16.28 -4.58 7.01
N LEU A 359 17.44 -3.91 7.06
CA LEU A 359 17.78 -2.85 6.11
C LEU A 359 17.88 -3.36 4.67
N GLU A 360 18.46 -4.55 4.47
CA GLU A 360 18.58 -5.16 3.15
C GLU A 360 17.19 -5.43 2.53
N TRP A 361 16.25 -5.90 3.36
CA TRP A 361 14.86 -6.12 2.98
C TRP A 361 14.20 -4.81 2.57
N ILE A 362 14.36 -3.75 3.38
CA ILE A 362 13.74 -2.45 3.12
C ILE A 362 14.33 -1.82 1.86
N TYR A 363 15.64 -1.96 1.61
CA TYR A 363 16.27 -1.42 0.41
C TYR A 363 15.70 -2.04 -0.86
N ARG A 364 15.59 -3.38 -0.90
CA ARG A 364 15.02 -4.11 -2.05
C ARG A 364 13.54 -3.76 -2.24
N TYR A 365 12.77 -3.70 -1.14
CA TYR A 365 11.37 -3.25 -1.15
C TYR A 365 11.21 -1.80 -1.65
N ALA A 366 12.06 -0.89 -1.18
CA ALA A 366 11.93 0.54 -1.45
C ALA A 366 12.00 0.88 -2.93
N ARG A 367 12.71 0.05 -3.73
CA ARG A 367 12.85 0.30 -5.16
C ARG A 367 11.50 0.31 -5.88
N GLN A 368 10.57 -0.56 -5.49
CA GLN A 368 9.26 -0.61 -6.15
C GLN A 368 8.34 0.58 -5.80
N ALA A 369 8.57 1.27 -4.68
CA ALA A 369 7.74 2.41 -4.25
C ALA A 369 7.65 3.53 -5.32
N ARG A 370 8.70 3.67 -6.14
CA ARG A 370 8.77 4.63 -7.25
C ARG A 370 7.97 4.21 -8.50
N LEU A 371 7.50 2.96 -8.55
CA LEU A 371 6.84 2.35 -9.70
C LEU A 371 5.35 2.06 -9.44
N VAL A 372 5.05 1.47 -8.28
CA VAL A 372 3.72 0.94 -7.96
C VAL A 372 2.68 2.03 -7.71
N ASP A 373 1.42 1.72 -7.98
CA ASP A 373 0.26 2.61 -7.85
C ASP A 373 0.38 3.95 -8.60
N GLY A 374 1.29 4.02 -9.56
CA GLY A 374 1.61 5.20 -10.36
C GLY A 374 3.10 5.52 -10.27
N ALA A 375 3.82 5.41 -11.38
CA ALA A 375 5.22 5.80 -11.44
C ALA A 375 5.41 7.28 -11.06
N ASP A 376 6.58 7.64 -10.55
CA ASP A 376 6.90 9.02 -10.17
C ASP A 376 6.59 10.01 -11.31
N GLU A 377 6.89 9.63 -12.56
CA GLU A 377 6.66 10.43 -13.76
C GLU A 377 5.16 10.67 -14.04
N VAL A 378 4.29 9.70 -13.71
CA VAL A 378 2.84 9.87 -13.81
C VAL A 378 2.36 10.93 -12.81
N HIS A 379 2.89 10.90 -11.59
CA HIS A 379 2.56 11.89 -10.57
C HIS A 379 3.12 13.28 -10.93
N GLN A 380 4.34 13.37 -11.47
CA GLN A 380 4.91 14.63 -11.95
C GLN A 380 4.08 15.21 -13.10
N MET A 381 3.63 14.39 -14.04
CA MET A 381 2.72 14.81 -15.11
C MET A 381 1.39 15.35 -14.53
N VAL A 382 0.81 14.70 -13.52
CA VAL A 382 -0.40 15.17 -12.84
C VAL A 382 -0.16 16.52 -12.15
N LEU A 383 0.97 16.68 -11.45
CA LEU A 383 1.33 17.95 -10.81
C LEU A 383 1.51 19.07 -11.83
N ASN A 384 2.22 18.82 -12.93
CA ASN A 384 2.40 19.82 -13.97
C ASN A 384 1.07 20.25 -14.59
N ARG A 385 0.11 19.32 -14.75
CA ARG A 385 -1.25 19.65 -15.21
C ARG A 385 -1.97 20.59 -14.25
N HIS A 386 -1.89 20.32 -12.94
CA HIS A 386 -2.47 21.21 -11.92
C HIS A 386 -1.78 22.57 -11.89
N LEU A 387 -0.45 22.60 -11.95
CA LEU A 387 0.33 23.84 -11.99
C LEU A 387 -0.05 24.70 -13.20
N ALA A 388 -0.16 24.10 -14.39
CA ALA A 388 -0.54 24.82 -15.60
C ALA A 388 -1.98 25.35 -15.56
N GLN A 389 -2.90 24.62 -14.92
CA GLN A 389 -4.31 25.02 -14.80
C GLN A 389 -4.54 26.09 -13.73
N GLU A 390 -3.84 26.00 -12.60
CA GLU A 390 -4.04 26.86 -11.43
C GLU A 390 -3.10 28.08 -11.45
N GLY A 391 -1.95 28.01 -12.13
CA GLY A 391 -0.97 29.09 -12.19
C GLY A 391 -0.52 29.52 -10.80
N ARG A 392 -0.68 30.81 -10.46
CA ARG A 392 -0.32 31.35 -9.14
C ARG A 392 -1.14 30.72 -8.01
N ASP A 393 -2.35 30.25 -8.31
CA ASP A 393 -3.27 29.69 -7.32
C ASP A 393 -2.88 28.26 -6.91
N PHE A 394 -1.88 27.65 -7.54
CA PHE A 394 -1.37 26.33 -7.14
C PHE A 394 -0.98 26.28 -5.66
N TRP A 395 -0.41 27.39 -5.15
CA TRP A 395 0.05 27.57 -3.76
C TRP A 395 -0.91 28.40 -2.91
N ARG A 396 -2.17 28.57 -3.32
CA ARG A 396 -3.13 29.38 -2.56
C ARG A 396 -3.43 28.76 -1.19
N TRP A 397 -3.68 29.62 -0.21
CA TRP A 397 -4.34 29.23 1.03
C TRP A 397 -5.84 29.49 0.89
N GLU A 398 -6.67 28.49 1.18
CA GLU A 398 -8.12 28.67 1.22
C GLU A 398 -8.51 29.48 2.47
N ALA A 399 -9.40 30.46 2.30
CA ALA A 399 -10.00 31.17 3.42
C ALA A 399 -11.05 30.28 4.10
N ALA A 400 -11.13 30.37 5.43
CA ALA A 400 -12.07 29.59 6.26
C ALA A 400 -13.50 30.11 6.17
#